data_AF-A0A6I4TWP7-F1
#
_entry.id   AF-A0A6I4TWP7-F1
#
_cell.length_a   1.000
_cell.length_b   1.000
_cell.length_c   1.000
_cell.angle_alpha   90.00
_cell.angle_beta   90.00
_cell.angle_gamma   90.00
#
_symmetry.space_group_name_H-M   'P 1'
#
loop_
_entity.id
_entity.type
_entity.pdbx_description
1 polymer ?
#
loop_
_entity_poly.entity_id
_entity_poly.type
_entity_poly.pdbx_seq_one_letter_code
_entity_poly.pdbx_strand_id
1 'polypeptide(L)'
;MAKISDLPNVEADAIVGDEILPIVKDGATATVTLDDVARAPIRELAANVAGEIGRLDEAMGPTIAQSDQLLFVLLDALRQATWLAVDREHGGPPEWVLQFLGALMADKGFTSKPSDLATDLLYAFADAAGNPTWLSAQRSDGGPPPWVVDLIGARLDRAGLIPMRRDTVRDIFASITDEAGNPTWLTAQRSDGGPPPWVIDLLRSRLGIGQSGLILPSDHYLSADGPKPIVTDMTRAALWGSSSSQLGWSYLNPMMASFGVPLFNGGKSNELGWNSFARLGSRVTRLTFPGNTIPASGAVVVGSTMPPRADMLAFAGTIGGVQGTLSSTASEFTFTRSAAGAAVAVPADTPFVPVQGEAHKNAITFIWGAGKNDLTGAAGSDATVIAMHDEAVAYLTPLTKRVIIIGQFVNTLTPAVSAVRDRINAVNDHQRARYGQLFIDYGAYLTGAAVWGHTGLTPTATDLEQQALGNLPPSLQIDNGHVNGTANTAFIKHIVRPRLLALGWFKES
;
A
#
# COMPACT_ATOMS: atom_id res chain seq x y z
N MET A 1 -9.64 -57.26 -34.12
CA MET A 1 -8.35 -57.90 -33.80
C MET A 1 -7.54 -58.01 -35.08
N ALA A 2 -6.48 -57.21 -35.20
CA ALA A 2 -5.19 -57.51 -35.83
C ALA A 2 -4.29 -56.26 -35.62
N LYS A 3 -3.03 -56.45 -35.22
CA LYS A 3 -2.04 -55.41 -34.89
C LYS A 3 -0.81 -55.60 -35.76
N ILE A 4 -0.11 -54.48 -35.99
CA ILE A 4 1.35 -54.27 -36.12
C ILE A 4 2.10 -55.41 -36.80
N SER A 5 2.65 -55.22 -38.01
CA SER A 5 4.04 -55.64 -38.38
C SER A 5 4.36 -55.81 -39.88
N ASP A 6 3.45 -55.64 -40.83
CA ASP A 6 3.75 -55.97 -42.25
C ASP A 6 4.39 -54.83 -43.07
N LEU A 7 5.55 -54.33 -42.63
CA LEU A 7 6.47 -53.43 -43.37
C LEU A 7 6.83 -54.02 -44.78
N PRO A 8 7.30 -53.22 -45.76
CA PRO A 8 8.74 -52.92 -45.81
C PRO A 8 9.14 -51.51 -46.30
N ASN A 9 10.37 -51.16 -45.90
CA ASN A 9 11.17 -49.98 -46.20
C ASN A 9 11.43 -49.75 -47.70
N VAL A 10 11.61 -48.50 -48.12
CA VAL A 10 12.53 -48.12 -49.21
C VAL A 10 13.29 -46.85 -48.81
N GLU A 11 14.58 -46.87 -49.15
CA GLU A 11 15.69 -46.05 -48.71
C GLU A 11 15.74 -44.64 -49.32
N ALA A 12 16.49 -43.75 -48.65
CA ALA A 12 16.91 -42.46 -49.16
C ALA A 12 18.10 -42.62 -50.12
N ASP A 13 18.09 -41.90 -51.24
CA ASP A 13 19.32 -41.55 -51.95
C ASP A 13 19.25 -40.17 -52.60
N ALA A 14 20.43 -39.58 -52.73
CA ALA A 14 20.72 -38.17 -52.86
C ALA A 14 20.66 -37.62 -54.31
N ILE A 15 20.13 -36.39 -54.42
CA ILE A 15 20.53 -35.22 -55.26
C ILE A 15 20.64 -35.40 -56.80
N VAL A 16 20.01 -34.48 -57.56
CA VAL A 16 20.59 -33.56 -58.58
C VAL A 16 19.49 -33.10 -59.57
N GLY A 17 19.22 -31.79 -59.64
CA GLY A 17 18.71 -31.10 -60.85
C GLY A 17 17.20 -30.75 -60.91
N ASP A 18 16.92 -29.56 -61.45
CA ASP A 18 15.60 -28.91 -61.58
C ASP A 18 14.64 -29.60 -62.60
N GLU A 19 14.20 -30.83 -62.35
CA GLU A 19 13.08 -31.43 -63.10
C GLU A 19 12.00 -32.04 -62.18
N ILE A 20 10.75 -31.67 -62.48
CA ILE A 20 9.53 -32.11 -61.80
C ILE A 20 9.16 -33.51 -62.28
N LEU A 21 9.15 -34.50 -61.39
CA LEU A 21 8.64 -35.85 -61.70
C LEU A 21 7.10 -35.90 -61.63
N PRO A 22 6.42 -36.58 -62.57
CA PRO A 22 4.98 -36.81 -62.50
C PRO A 22 4.64 -37.88 -61.46
N ILE A 23 3.67 -37.61 -60.59
CA ILE A 23 3.02 -38.66 -59.78
C ILE A 23 1.91 -39.27 -60.62
N VAL A 24 2.02 -40.58 -60.90
CA VAL A 24 0.95 -41.38 -61.50
C VAL A 24 0.18 -42.08 -60.37
N LYS A 25 -1.14 -41.87 -60.32
CA LYS A 25 -2.06 -42.65 -59.50
C LYS A 25 -3.21 -43.13 -60.39
N ASP A 26 -3.46 -44.45 -60.40
CA ASP A 26 -4.61 -45.09 -61.04
C ASP A 26 -4.87 -44.73 -62.53
N GLY A 27 -3.82 -44.62 -63.35
CA GLY A 27 -3.95 -44.61 -64.82
C GLY A 27 -4.51 -43.34 -65.46
N ALA A 28 -4.64 -42.22 -64.74
CA ALA A 28 -4.96 -40.92 -65.31
C ALA A 28 -3.80 -39.93 -65.14
N THR A 29 -3.37 -39.30 -66.24
CA THR A 29 -2.32 -38.27 -66.25
C THR A 29 -3.00 -36.90 -66.18
N ALA A 30 -2.67 -36.10 -65.16
CA ALA A 30 -3.07 -34.69 -65.08
C ALA A 30 -1.83 -33.81 -65.01
N THR A 31 -1.72 -32.85 -65.93
CA THR A 31 -0.67 -31.82 -65.94
C THR A 31 -1.26 -30.57 -65.29
N VAL A 32 -0.80 -30.20 -64.09
CA VAL A 32 -1.19 -28.95 -63.45
C VAL A 32 -0.22 -27.87 -63.89
N THR A 33 -0.73 -26.78 -64.47
CA THR A 33 0.09 -25.63 -64.87
C THR A 33 0.06 -24.56 -63.78
N LEU A 34 1.06 -23.67 -63.76
CA LEU A 34 1.16 -22.57 -62.80
C LEU A 34 -0.06 -21.62 -62.80
N ASP A 35 -0.87 -21.63 -63.86
CA ASP A 35 -2.10 -20.83 -63.96
C ASP A 35 -3.29 -21.41 -63.16
N ASP A 36 -3.25 -22.70 -62.79
CA ASP A 36 -4.34 -23.35 -62.04
C ASP A 36 -4.33 -22.98 -60.54
N VAL A 37 -3.19 -22.53 -60.01
CA VAL A 37 -3.04 -22.09 -58.61
C VAL A 37 -3.70 -20.73 -58.35
N ALA A 38 -3.93 -19.93 -59.39
CA ALA A 38 -4.44 -18.57 -59.23
C ALA A 38 -5.97 -18.48 -58.99
N ARG A 39 -6.72 -19.59 -58.96
CA ARG A 39 -8.21 -19.55 -58.87
C ARG A 39 -8.88 -20.65 -58.02
N ALA A 40 -8.33 -21.00 -56.86
CA ALA A 40 -9.06 -21.85 -55.89
C ALA A 40 -9.72 -21.01 -54.76
N PRO A 41 -10.98 -21.27 -54.35
CA PRO A 41 -11.63 -20.55 -53.27
C PRO A 41 -11.11 -20.99 -51.89
N ILE A 42 -10.99 -20.01 -50.99
CA ILE A 42 -10.48 -20.02 -49.59
C ILE A 42 -10.92 -21.20 -48.68
N ARG A 43 -11.89 -22.04 -49.09
CA ARG A 43 -12.38 -23.15 -48.25
C ARG A 43 -11.50 -24.41 -48.24
N GLU A 44 -10.67 -24.66 -49.26
CA GLU A 44 -9.74 -25.81 -49.25
C GLU A 44 -8.42 -25.53 -48.52
N LEU A 45 -7.99 -24.26 -48.42
CA LEU A 45 -6.82 -23.87 -47.63
C LEU A 45 -7.09 -24.02 -46.12
N ALA A 46 -8.33 -23.76 -45.68
CA ALA A 46 -8.73 -23.92 -44.28
C ALA A 46 -8.78 -25.39 -43.82
N ALA A 47 -9.06 -26.33 -44.72
CA ALA A 47 -9.09 -27.76 -44.40
C ALA A 47 -7.66 -28.34 -44.22
N ASN A 48 -6.69 -27.87 -45.00
CA ASN A 48 -5.29 -28.27 -44.86
C ASN A 48 -4.63 -27.64 -43.62
N VAL A 49 -4.97 -26.39 -43.29
CA VAL A 49 -4.50 -25.73 -42.05
C VAL A 49 -5.12 -26.36 -40.80
N ALA A 50 -6.40 -26.77 -40.84
CA ALA A 50 -7.02 -27.49 -39.72
C ALA A 50 -6.41 -28.89 -39.51
N GLY A 51 -5.98 -29.56 -40.60
CA GLY A 51 -5.28 -30.85 -40.53
C GLY A 51 -3.86 -30.76 -39.96
N GLU A 52 -3.15 -29.66 -40.19
CA GLU A 52 -1.84 -29.41 -39.57
C GLU A 52 -1.94 -28.92 -38.12
N ILE A 53 -2.94 -28.10 -37.78
CA ILE A 53 -3.22 -27.68 -36.40
C ILE A 53 -3.61 -28.90 -35.54
N GLY A 54 -4.41 -29.84 -36.07
CA GLY A 54 -4.75 -31.08 -35.36
C GLY A 54 -3.54 -31.98 -35.10
N ARG A 55 -2.51 -31.96 -35.96
CA ARG A 55 -1.25 -32.69 -35.75
C ARG A 55 -0.32 -32.00 -34.75
N LEU A 56 -0.41 -30.68 -34.60
CA LEU A 56 0.32 -29.93 -33.57
C LEU A 56 -0.30 -30.13 -32.17
N ASP A 57 -1.63 -30.23 -32.08
CA ASP A 57 -2.32 -30.55 -30.82
C ASP A 57 -2.02 -31.98 -30.30
N GLU A 58 -1.80 -32.96 -31.19
CA GLU A 58 -1.37 -34.31 -30.79
C GLU A 58 0.13 -34.39 -30.40
N ALA A 59 0.98 -33.48 -30.89
CA ALA A 59 2.37 -33.35 -30.46
C ALA A 59 2.52 -32.60 -29.13
N MET A 60 1.49 -31.84 -28.72
CA MET A 60 1.46 -31.04 -27.49
C MET A 60 0.50 -31.62 -26.43
N GLY A 61 0.69 -32.89 -26.04
CA GLY A 61 0.05 -33.40 -24.81
C GLY A 61 0.90 -33.15 -23.55
N PRO A 62 0.32 -33.06 -22.33
CA PRO A 62 -0.90 -32.40 -21.88
C PRO A 62 -0.61 -31.02 -21.21
N THR A 63 -1.66 -30.24 -20.97
CA THR A 63 -1.72 -28.98 -20.17
C THR A 63 -0.58 -28.75 -19.17
N ILE A 64 0.10 -27.60 -19.30
CA ILE A 64 1.14 -27.03 -18.42
C ILE A 64 0.56 -26.65 -17.05
N ALA A 65 -0.05 -27.59 -16.35
CA ALA A 65 -0.60 -27.41 -15.01
C ALA A 65 0.23 -28.13 -13.94
N GLN A 66 1.31 -28.83 -14.31
CA GLN A 66 2.13 -29.63 -13.38
C GLN A 66 3.62 -29.66 -13.76
N SER A 67 4.21 -28.52 -14.13
CA SER A 67 5.68 -28.44 -14.23
C SER A 67 6.23 -27.66 -13.04
N ASP A 68 6.76 -28.39 -12.07
CA ASP A 68 7.49 -27.85 -10.90
C ASP A 68 8.82 -27.16 -11.31
N GLN A 69 9.11 -27.14 -12.61
CA GLN A 69 10.38 -26.72 -13.21
C GLN A 69 10.36 -25.29 -13.77
N LEU A 70 9.23 -24.57 -13.75
CA LEU A 70 9.15 -23.20 -14.29
C LEU A 70 9.30 -22.13 -13.19
N LEU A 71 10.15 -21.12 -13.44
CA LEU A 71 10.33 -19.97 -12.56
C LEU A 71 9.22 -18.92 -12.80
N PHE A 72 8.92 -18.62 -14.06
CA PHE A 72 7.71 -17.89 -14.46
C PHE A 72 7.36 -18.19 -15.93
N VAL A 73 6.09 -18.01 -16.27
CA VAL A 73 5.56 -18.10 -17.64
C VAL A 73 4.55 -16.99 -17.86
N LEU A 74 4.67 -16.24 -18.95
CA LEU A 74 3.65 -15.29 -19.38
C LEU A 74 2.57 -16.05 -20.13
N LEU A 75 1.33 -15.90 -19.67
CA LEU A 75 0.16 -16.49 -20.31
C LEU A 75 -0.58 -15.43 -21.13
N ASP A 76 -1.12 -15.81 -22.27
CA ASP A 76 -2.00 -14.95 -23.05
C ASP A 76 -3.43 -14.90 -22.45
N ALA A 77 -4.32 -14.15 -23.11
CA ALA A 77 -5.71 -14.00 -22.68
C ALA A 77 -6.52 -15.32 -22.68
N LEU A 78 -6.03 -16.35 -23.37
CA LEU A 78 -6.62 -17.69 -23.42
C LEU A 78 -5.92 -18.67 -22.46
N ARG A 79 -5.01 -18.17 -21.62
CA ARG A 79 -4.17 -18.92 -20.67
C ARG A 79 -3.18 -19.88 -21.34
N GLN A 80 -2.79 -19.61 -22.59
CA GLN A 80 -1.75 -20.34 -23.28
C GLN A 80 -0.38 -19.75 -22.93
N ALA A 81 0.62 -20.61 -22.74
CA ALA A 81 1.98 -20.17 -22.48
C ALA A 81 2.55 -19.46 -23.71
N THR A 82 3.00 -18.22 -23.51
CA THR A 82 3.70 -17.46 -24.55
C THR A 82 5.15 -17.92 -24.65
N TRP A 83 5.87 -17.43 -25.67
CA TRP A 83 7.30 -17.69 -25.88
C TRP A 83 8.20 -17.14 -24.77
N LEU A 84 7.66 -16.43 -23.78
CA LEU A 84 8.39 -15.96 -22.60
C LEU A 84 8.13 -16.90 -21.41
N ALA A 85 9.01 -17.89 -21.24
CA ALA A 85 9.06 -18.75 -20.07
C ALA A 85 10.52 -18.94 -19.64
N VAL A 86 10.77 -19.10 -18.34
CA VAL A 86 12.10 -19.35 -17.78
C VAL A 86 12.07 -20.58 -16.90
N ASP A 87 12.98 -21.52 -17.17
CA ASP A 87 13.24 -22.72 -16.41
C ASP A 87 13.97 -22.42 -15.09
N ARG A 88 13.56 -23.08 -14.02
CA ARG A 88 14.03 -22.86 -12.65
C ARG A 88 15.39 -23.51 -12.38
N GLU A 89 15.75 -24.59 -13.08
CA GLU A 89 17.02 -25.29 -12.88
C GLU A 89 18.16 -24.66 -13.68
N HIS A 90 17.88 -24.09 -14.86
CA HIS A 90 18.91 -23.62 -15.78
C HIS A 90 18.91 -22.10 -16.00
N GLY A 91 17.88 -21.37 -15.53
CA GLY A 91 17.77 -19.92 -15.67
C GLY A 91 17.58 -19.42 -17.11
N GLY A 92 17.38 -20.32 -18.06
CA GLY A 92 17.13 -20.06 -19.48
C GLY A 92 15.72 -20.48 -19.92
N PRO A 93 15.35 -20.29 -21.19
CA PRO A 93 14.05 -20.71 -21.69
C PRO A 93 13.94 -22.25 -21.68
N PRO A 94 12.77 -22.83 -21.33
CA PRO A 94 12.57 -24.27 -21.37
C PRO A 94 12.66 -24.80 -22.81
N GLU A 95 12.97 -26.09 -22.97
CA GLU A 95 13.30 -26.69 -24.27
C GLU A 95 12.22 -26.50 -25.33
N TRP A 96 10.93 -26.54 -24.94
CA TRP A 96 9.82 -26.29 -25.87
C TRP A 96 9.78 -24.85 -26.38
N VAL A 97 10.22 -23.85 -25.59
CA VAL A 97 10.38 -22.46 -26.05
C VAL A 97 11.52 -22.39 -27.04
N LEU A 98 12.63 -23.09 -26.78
CA LEU A 98 13.76 -23.15 -27.71
C LEU A 98 13.39 -23.86 -29.03
N GLN A 99 12.55 -24.89 -28.97
CA GLN A 99 12.02 -25.59 -30.15
C GLN A 99 11.01 -24.72 -30.93
N PHE A 100 10.11 -24.01 -30.23
CA PHE A 100 9.18 -23.05 -30.84
C PHE A 100 9.94 -21.90 -31.50
N LEU A 101 10.92 -21.33 -30.81
CA LEU A 101 11.82 -20.32 -31.38
C LEU A 101 12.62 -20.92 -32.54
N GLY A 102 13.09 -22.16 -32.44
CA GLY A 102 13.77 -22.88 -33.52
C GLY A 102 12.90 -23.03 -34.78
N ALA A 103 11.62 -23.39 -34.62
CA ALA A 103 10.67 -23.48 -35.73
C ALA A 103 10.34 -22.11 -36.32
N LEU A 104 10.14 -21.08 -35.47
CA LEU A 104 9.94 -19.69 -35.90
C LEU A 104 11.17 -19.13 -36.63
N MET A 105 12.37 -19.51 -36.16
CA MET A 105 13.66 -19.15 -36.73
C MET A 105 13.91 -19.86 -38.07
N ALA A 106 13.49 -21.13 -38.21
CA ALA A 106 13.57 -21.88 -39.46
C ALA A 106 12.60 -21.35 -40.53
N ASP A 107 11.41 -20.89 -40.14
CA ASP A 107 10.42 -20.29 -41.06
C ASP A 107 10.76 -18.85 -41.47
N LYS A 108 11.59 -18.13 -40.68
CA LYS A 108 11.92 -16.71 -40.90
C LYS A 108 13.41 -16.40 -41.11
N GLY A 109 14.29 -17.39 -41.12
CA GLY A 109 15.72 -17.24 -41.41
C GLY A 109 16.55 -16.55 -40.32
N PHE A 110 16.16 -16.63 -39.05
CA PHE A 110 16.95 -16.10 -37.93
C PHE A 110 17.82 -17.19 -37.30
N THR A 111 19.01 -16.87 -36.81
CA THR A 111 19.84 -17.82 -36.03
C THR A 111 20.31 -17.19 -34.73
N SER A 112 20.07 -17.85 -33.59
CA SER A 112 20.76 -17.54 -32.34
C SER A 112 22.07 -18.33 -32.25
N LYS A 113 23.22 -17.68 -32.35
CA LYS A 113 24.48 -18.24 -31.85
C LYS A 113 24.76 -17.68 -30.46
N PRO A 114 25.18 -18.49 -29.47
CA PRO A 114 25.95 -17.96 -28.35
C PRO A 114 27.19 -17.31 -28.95
N SER A 115 27.37 -16.01 -28.75
CA SER A 115 28.44 -15.28 -29.42
C SER A 115 29.79 -15.66 -28.84
N ASP A 116 30.67 -16.22 -29.66
CA ASP A 116 32.11 -16.35 -29.39
C ASP A 116 32.84 -14.97 -29.47
N LEU A 117 32.09 -13.86 -29.36
CA LEU A 117 32.58 -12.50 -29.43
C LEU A 117 32.85 -11.98 -28.02
N ALA A 118 34.09 -11.56 -27.79
CA ALA A 118 34.63 -11.02 -26.54
C ALA A 118 34.01 -9.65 -26.15
N THR A 119 32.70 -9.59 -25.95
CA THR A 119 31.96 -8.35 -25.67
C THR A 119 31.08 -8.49 -24.42
N ASP A 120 31.10 -7.47 -23.58
CA ASP A 120 30.33 -7.28 -22.33
C ASP A 120 28.81 -7.14 -22.58
N LEU A 121 28.20 -8.12 -23.27
CA LEU A 121 26.79 -8.10 -23.65
C LEU A 121 25.96 -8.96 -22.69
N LEU A 122 24.83 -8.40 -22.25
CA LEU A 122 23.79 -9.10 -21.49
C LEU A 122 22.89 -9.91 -22.43
N TYR A 123 22.45 -9.28 -23.52
CA TYR A 123 21.74 -9.90 -24.63
C TYR A 123 21.89 -9.05 -25.90
N ALA A 124 21.79 -9.69 -27.07
CA ALA A 124 21.80 -9.04 -28.37
C ALA A 124 20.83 -9.74 -29.32
N PHE A 125 20.00 -8.96 -30.02
CA PHE A 125 19.28 -9.46 -31.19
C PHE A 125 20.23 -9.38 -32.39
N ALA A 126 20.42 -10.47 -33.13
CA ALA A 126 21.30 -10.52 -34.29
C ALA A 126 20.51 -10.53 -35.61
N ASP A 127 21.10 -10.00 -36.67
CA ASP A 127 20.57 -10.13 -38.03
C ASP A 127 20.82 -11.53 -38.62
N ALA A 128 20.33 -11.77 -39.83
CA ALA A 128 20.47 -13.07 -40.53
C ALA A 128 21.93 -13.45 -40.84
N ALA A 129 22.88 -12.51 -40.75
CA ALA A 129 24.31 -12.77 -40.89
C ALA A 129 25.00 -12.99 -39.52
N GLY A 130 24.25 -12.94 -38.42
CA GLY A 130 24.76 -13.13 -37.06
C GLY A 130 25.35 -11.86 -36.44
N ASN A 131 25.15 -10.68 -37.05
CA ASN A 131 25.66 -9.43 -36.48
C ASN A 131 24.69 -8.87 -35.43
N PRO A 132 25.15 -8.49 -34.22
CA PRO A 132 24.34 -7.81 -33.23
C PRO A 132 23.68 -6.53 -33.80
N THR A 133 22.42 -6.32 -33.46
CA THR A 133 21.62 -5.16 -33.88
C THR A 133 21.56 -4.10 -32.77
N TRP A 134 20.99 -2.94 -33.08
CA TRP A 134 20.85 -1.81 -32.15
C TRP A 134 20.02 -2.11 -30.89
N LEU A 135 19.35 -3.27 -30.82
CA LEU A 135 18.64 -3.77 -29.64
C LEU A 135 19.55 -4.62 -28.74
N SER A 136 20.80 -4.18 -28.52
CA SER A 136 21.75 -4.88 -27.66
C SER A 136 21.89 -4.15 -26.32
N ALA A 137 22.09 -4.89 -25.24
CA ALA A 137 22.33 -4.34 -23.90
C ALA A 137 23.64 -4.86 -23.32
N GLN A 138 24.37 -4.00 -22.61
CA GLN A 138 25.59 -4.35 -21.91
C GLN A 138 25.29 -5.09 -20.60
N ARG A 139 26.21 -5.95 -20.18
CA ARG A 139 26.11 -6.68 -18.91
C ARG A 139 26.52 -5.82 -17.71
N SER A 140 27.40 -4.85 -17.89
CA SER A 140 27.86 -3.96 -16.83
C SER A 140 26.78 -3.03 -16.27
N ASP A 141 25.90 -2.48 -17.12
CA ASP A 141 24.92 -1.47 -16.70
C ASP A 141 23.52 -1.61 -17.34
N GLY A 142 23.32 -2.60 -18.22
CA GLY A 142 22.06 -2.76 -18.95
C GLY A 142 21.82 -1.72 -20.06
N GLY A 143 22.75 -0.79 -20.27
CA GLY A 143 22.69 0.24 -21.31
C GLY A 143 23.12 -0.26 -22.69
N PRO A 144 22.90 0.53 -23.77
CA PRO A 144 23.31 0.13 -25.11
C PRO A 144 24.85 0.10 -25.23
N PRO A 145 25.44 -0.89 -25.95
CA PRO A 145 26.86 -0.91 -26.26
C PRO A 145 27.33 0.33 -27.02
N PRO A 146 28.61 0.76 -26.89
CA PRO A 146 29.10 1.97 -27.57
C PRO A 146 28.88 1.97 -29.09
N TRP A 147 29.03 0.81 -29.75
CA TRP A 147 28.80 0.70 -31.20
C TRP A 147 27.31 0.84 -31.59
N VAL A 148 26.38 0.51 -30.68
CA VAL A 148 24.94 0.78 -30.89
C VAL A 148 24.69 2.28 -30.85
N VAL A 149 25.33 2.97 -29.91
CA VAL A 149 25.25 4.44 -29.79
C VAL A 149 25.81 5.09 -31.05
N ASP A 150 26.96 4.63 -31.55
CA ASP A 150 27.58 5.15 -32.78
C ASP A 150 26.73 4.86 -34.03
N LEU A 151 26.14 3.67 -34.13
CA LEU A 151 25.26 3.28 -35.24
C LEU A 151 23.99 4.13 -35.28
N ILE A 152 23.38 4.38 -34.11
CA ILE A 152 22.22 5.28 -33.97
C ILE A 152 22.64 6.71 -34.34
N GLY A 153 23.77 7.20 -33.82
CA GLY A 153 24.31 8.53 -34.15
C GLY A 153 24.53 8.72 -35.66
N ALA A 154 25.21 7.77 -36.32
CA ALA A 154 25.49 7.82 -37.76
C ALA A 154 24.23 7.67 -38.64
N ARG A 155 23.13 7.14 -38.09
CA ARG A 155 21.82 7.07 -38.77
C ARG A 155 21.03 8.36 -38.59
N LEU A 156 21.08 8.96 -37.41
CA LEU A 156 20.48 10.27 -37.12
C LEU A 156 21.12 11.38 -37.99
N ASP A 157 22.44 11.38 -38.11
CA ASP A 157 23.18 12.32 -38.97
C ASP A 157 22.81 12.17 -40.46
N ARG A 158 22.68 10.92 -40.94
CA ARG A 158 22.27 10.65 -42.33
C ARG A 158 20.82 11.01 -42.62
N ALA A 159 19.96 10.99 -41.61
CA ALA A 159 18.57 11.40 -41.72
C ALA A 159 18.38 12.93 -41.61
N GLY A 160 19.44 13.70 -41.43
CA GLY A 160 19.36 15.15 -41.22
C GLY A 160 18.72 15.54 -39.89
N LEU A 161 18.64 14.62 -38.94
CA LEU A 161 18.08 14.84 -37.61
C LEU A 161 19.15 15.50 -36.73
N ILE A 162 19.05 16.81 -36.59
CA ILE A 162 19.98 17.61 -35.77
C ILE A 162 19.78 17.22 -34.29
N PRO A 163 20.83 16.87 -33.53
CA PRO A 163 20.75 16.81 -32.08
C PRO A 163 20.22 18.16 -31.58
N MET A 164 19.16 18.16 -30.76
CA MET A 164 18.61 19.40 -30.26
C MET A 164 19.72 20.26 -29.65
N ARG A 165 19.79 21.51 -30.10
CA ARG A 165 20.52 22.59 -29.43
C ARG A 165 20.19 22.53 -27.94
N ARG A 166 21.23 22.58 -27.11
CA ARG A 166 21.15 23.01 -25.71
C ARG A 166 20.28 24.26 -25.68
N ASP A 167 19.06 24.13 -25.18
CA ASP A 167 18.43 25.07 -24.24
C ASP A 167 16.96 24.65 -24.01
N THR A 168 16.59 24.58 -22.71
CA THR A 168 15.23 24.59 -22.13
C THR A 168 14.51 23.32 -21.64
N VAL A 169 15.16 22.16 -21.47
CA VAL A 169 14.67 21.15 -20.49
C VAL A 169 15.84 20.62 -19.67
N ARG A 170 16.00 21.13 -18.44
CA ARG A 170 17.26 21.04 -17.66
C ARG A 170 17.66 19.64 -17.17
N ASP A 171 16.83 18.61 -17.34
CA ASP A 171 17.10 17.27 -16.78
C ASP A 171 16.79 16.12 -17.74
N ILE A 172 16.99 16.31 -19.05
CA ILE A 172 16.90 15.20 -20.03
C ILE A 172 18.32 14.74 -20.41
N PHE A 173 18.56 13.43 -20.27
CA PHE A 173 19.77 12.75 -20.72
C PHE A 173 19.69 12.40 -22.21
N ALA A 174 18.63 11.68 -22.59
CA ALA A 174 18.34 11.26 -23.95
C ALA A 174 16.83 11.21 -24.17
N SER A 175 16.37 11.54 -25.37
CA SER A 175 14.96 11.44 -25.75
C SER A 175 14.85 11.08 -27.21
N ILE A 176 13.99 10.12 -27.53
CA ILE A 176 13.48 9.95 -28.90
C ILE A 176 12.31 10.91 -29.04
N THR A 177 12.34 11.76 -30.08
CA THR A 177 11.27 12.70 -30.36
C THR A 177 10.40 12.23 -31.53
N ASP A 178 9.14 12.65 -31.56
CA ASP A 178 8.26 12.46 -32.71
C ASP A 178 8.60 13.44 -33.85
N GLU A 179 7.88 13.35 -34.98
CA GLU A 179 8.10 14.23 -36.15
C GLU A 179 7.87 15.72 -35.85
N ALA A 180 7.16 16.05 -34.78
CA ALA A 180 6.93 17.42 -34.32
C ALA A 180 7.98 17.88 -33.29
N GLY A 181 8.98 17.05 -32.99
CA GLY A 181 10.04 17.33 -32.03
C GLY A 181 9.64 17.13 -30.56
N ASN A 182 8.48 16.51 -30.29
CA ASN A 182 8.04 16.25 -28.92
C ASN A 182 8.73 14.99 -28.36
N PRO A 183 9.26 15.03 -27.13
CA PRO A 183 9.76 13.85 -26.43
C PRO A 183 8.74 12.70 -26.36
N THR A 184 9.16 11.49 -26.70
CA THR A 184 8.36 10.27 -26.57
C THR A 184 8.58 9.60 -25.21
N TRP A 185 7.83 8.54 -24.91
CA TRP A 185 7.98 7.75 -23.69
C TRP A 185 9.36 7.07 -23.53
N LEU A 186 10.18 7.08 -24.59
CA LEU A 186 11.59 6.68 -24.57
C LEU A 186 12.48 7.90 -24.24
N THR A 187 12.19 8.54 -23.12
CA THR A 187 12.99 9.67 -22.59
C THR A 187 13.60 9.27 -21.26
N ALA A 188 14.89 9.55 -21.08
CA ALA A 188 15.65 9.31 -19.85
C ALA A 188 16.10 10.65 -19.24
N GLN A 189 16.08 10.74 -17.91
CA GLN A 189 16.56 11.88 -17.14
C GLN A 189 18.06 11.82 -16.93
N ARG A 190 18.69 12.99 -16.74
CA ARG A 190 20.13 13.10 -16.48
C ARG A 190 20.48 12.76 -15.04
N SER A 191 19.57 13.02 -14.11
CA SER A 191 19.75 12.77 -12.69
C SER A 191 19.99 11.28 -12.35
N ASP A 192 19.26 10.36 -12.99
CA ASP A 192 19.30 8.94 -12.64
C ASP A 192 19.17 7.95 -13.82
N GLY A 193 19.06 8.45 -15.07
CA GLY A 193 18.81 7.61 -16.24
C GLY A 193 17.38 7.05 -16.34
N GLY A 194 16.52 7.35 -15.36
CA GLY A 194 15.13 6.91 -15.30
C GLY A 194 14.19 7.75 -16.18
N PRO A 195 12.94 7.30 -16.40
CA PRO A 195 11.96 8.07 -17.17
C PRO A 195 11.51 9.32 -16.40
N PRO A 196 11.32 10.48 -17.07
CA PRO A 196 10.81 11.66 -16.39
C PRO A 196 9.35 11.47 -15.91
N PRO A 197 8.90 12.22 -14.88
CA PRO A 197 7.58 12.05 -14.28
C PRO A 197 6.41 12.03 -15.27
N TRP A 198 6.46 12.84 -16.32
CA TRP A 198 5.43 12.87 -17.35
C TRP A 198 5.37 11.58 -18.19
N VAL A 199 6.49 10.87 -18.38
CA VAL A 199 6.53 9.55 -19.02
C VAL A 199 5.87 8.52 -18.11
N ILE A 200 6.13 8.58 -16.80
CA ILE A 200 5.49 7.70 -15.81
C ILE A 200 3.97 7.91 -15.83
N ASP A 201 3.50 9.17 -15.85
CA ASP A 201 2.08 9.48 -15.88
C ASP A 201 1.42 9.07 -17.21
N LEU A 202 2.12 9.24 -18.33
CA LEU A 202 1.67 8.75 -19.63
C LEU A 202 1.54 7.22 -19.63
N LEU A 203 2.55 6.48 -19.13
CA LEU A 203 2.52 5.03 -19.04
C LEU A 203 1.40 4.55 -18.10
N ARG A 204 1.20 5.19 -16.95
CA ARG A 204 0.06 4.92 -16.04
C ARG A 204 -1.27 5.05 -16.75
N SER A 205 -1.47 6.14 -17.50
CA SER A 205 -2.71 6.38 -18.24
C SER A 205 -2.95 5.32 -19.33
N ARG A 206 -1.89 4.91 -20.05
CA ARG A 206 -1.97 3.98 -21.19
C ARG A 206 -2.09 2.52 -20.77
N LEU A 207 -1.46 2.13 -19.66
CA LEU A 207 -1.51 0.77 -19.13
C LEU A 207 -2.77 0.52 -18.27
N GLY A 208 -3.62 1.52 -18.06
CA GLY A 208 -4.76 1.42 -17.15
C GLY A 208 -4.36 1.22 -15.69
N ILE A 209 -3.06 1.36 -15.37
CA ILE A 209 -2.51 1.32 -14.02
C ILE A 209 -2.92 2.62 -13.34
N GLY A 210 -4.14 2.61 -12.80
CA GLY A 210 -4.76 3.75 -12.11
C GLY A 210 -6.15 4.18 -12.62
N GLN A 211 -6.82 3.43 -13.50
CA GLN A 211 -8.10 3.87 -14.08
C GLN A 211 -9.24 2.82 -14.03
N SER A 212 -9.08 1.68 -13.34
CA SER A 212 -10.19 0.75 -13.10
C SER A 212 -10.01 0.03 -11.75
N GLY A 213 -10.89 0.31 -10.79
CA GLY A 213 -10.90 -0.33 -9.47
C GLY A 213 -10.18 0.42 -8.32
N LEU A 214 -9.76 1.67 -8.52
CA LEU A 214 -9.25 2.49 -7.41
C LEU A 214 -10.41 3.02 -6.57
N ILE A 215 -10.36 2.74 -5.25
CA ILE A 215 -11.20 3.43 -4.28
C ILE A 215 -10.71 4.89 -4.21
N LEU A 216 -11.54 5.83 -4.64
CA LEU A 216 -11.26 7.25 -4.63
C LEU A 216 -11.56 7.87 -3.25
N PRO A 217 -10.94 9.02 -2.90
CA PRO A 217 -11.31 9.81 -1.72
C PRO A 217 -12.79 10.20 -1.67
N SER A 218 -13.44 10.30 -2.83
CA SER A 218 -14.87 10.60 -2.96
C SER A 218 -15.77 9.38 -2.80
N ASP A 219 -15.23 8.17 -2.72
CA ASP A 219 -16.06 6.96 -2.66
C ASP A 219 -16.66 6.78 -1.27
N HIS A 220 -17.94 6.41 -1.27
CA HIS A 220 -18.72 6.18 -0.07
C HIS A 220 -19.36 4.79 -0.11
N TYR A 221 -19.49 4.17 1.06
CA TYR A 221 -20.35 3.01 1.25
C TYR A 221 -21.66 3.45 1.92
N LEU A 222 -22.76 2.74 1.63
CA LEU A 222 -24.04 3.01 2.28
C LEU A 222 -24.10 2.30 3.64
N SER A 223 -24.41 3.05 4.68
CA SER A 223 -24.72 2.54 6.01
C SER A 223 -26.15 2.90 6.42
N ALA A 224 -26.64 2.36 7.54
CA ALA A 224 -27.96 2.71 8.06
C ALA A 224 -28.13 4.22 8.33
N ASP A 225 -27.04 4.92 8.66
CA ASP A 225 -27.03 6.36 8.94
C ASP A 225 -26.74 7.22 7.69
N GLY A 226 -26.71 6.60 6.50
CA GLY A 226 -26.40 7.24 5.23
C GLY A 226 -25.01 6.92 4.67
N PRO A 227 -24.58 7.61 3.59
CA PRO A 227 -23.29 7.42 2.96
C PRO A 227 -22.13 7.77 3.90
N LYS A 228 -21.13 6.90 3.99
CA LYS A 228 -19.91 7.07 4.79
C LYS A 228 -18.67 6.86 3.91
N PRO A 229 -17.55 7.57 4.14
CA PRO A 229 -16.39 7.47 3.27
C PRO A 229 -15.79 6.05 3.31
N ILE A 230 -15.30 5.56 2.18
CA ILE A 230 -14.58 4.27 2.18
C ILE A 230 -13.17 4.47 2.74
N VAL A 231 -12.49 5.55 2.34
CA VAL A 231 -11.11 5.84 2.76
C VAL A 231 -11.01 6.86 3.87
N THR A 232 -9.97 6.76 4.69
CA THR A 232 -9.61 7.78 5.66
C THR A 232 -9.14 9.05 4.95
N ASP A 233 -9.56 10.20 5.46
CA ASP A 233 -9.00 11.50 5.11
C ASP A 233 -7.55 11.58 5.62
N MET A 234 -6.61 11.46 4.69
CA MET A 234 -5.17 11.51 4.97
C MET A 234 -4.64 12.94 5.12
N THR A 235 -5.48 13.97 4.93
CA THR A 235 -5.07 15.39 5.02
C THR A 235 -5.17 15.96 6.43
N ARG A 236 -5.64 15.16 7.40
CA ARG A 236 -5.79 15.56 8.80
C ARG A 236 -5.62 14.39 9.74
N ALA A 237 -5.21 14.70 10.96
CA ALA A 237 -5.10 13.75 12.04
C ALA A 237 -5.68 14.29 13.35
N ALA A 238 -6.06 13.39 14.25
CA ALA A 238 -6.49 13.72 15.61
C ALA A 238 -5.83 12.80 16.63
N LEU A 239 -5.38 13.39 17.75
CA LEU A 239 -4.84 12.68 18.90
C LEU A 239 -5.83 12.76 20.06
N TRP A 240 -6.19 11.61 20.65
CA TRP A 240 -7.12 11.52 21.77
C TRP A 240 -6.52 10.77 22.95
N GLY A 241 -6.75 11.29 24.15
CA GLY A 241 -6.40 10.62 25.39
C GLY A 241 -6.08 11.57 26.53
N SER A 242 -5.33 11.05 27.51
CA SER A 242 -5.07 11.76 28.76
C SER A 242 -3.76 12.57 28.72
N SER A 243 -2.99 12.60 29.82
CA SER A 243 -1.74 13.35 29.94
C SER A 243 -0.67 12.90 28.94
N SER A 244 -0.58 11.61 28.63
CA SER A 244 0.35 11.12 27.59
C SER A 244 0.06 11.75 26.23
N SER A 245 -1.21 11.90 25.86
CA SER A 245 -1.60 12.62 24.64
C SER A 245 -1.28 14.12 24.74
N GLN A 246 -1.63 14.76 25.86
CA GLN A 246 -1.40 16.20 26.04
C GLN A 246 0.09 16.55 25.92
N LEU A 247 0.95 15.78 26.58
CA LEU A 247 2.40 15.99 26.58
C LEU A 247 3.05 15.48 25.29
N GLY A 248 2.57 14.36 24.76
CA GLY A 248 3.06 13.74 23.54
C GLY A 248 2.77 14.52 22.26
N TRP A 249 1.71 15.34 22.27
CA TRP A 249 1.29 16.15 21.12
C TRP A 249 2.41 17.05 20.59
N SER A 250 3.21 17.67 21.46
CA SER A 250 4.30 18.57 21.03
C SER A 250 5.41 17.87 20.25
N TYR A 251 5.50 16.54 20.33
CA TYR A 251 6.44 15.71 19.58
C TYR A 251 5.78 15.05 18.37
N LEU A 252 4.53 14.64 18.50
CA LEU A 252 3.76 14.02 17.42
C LEU A 252 3.36 15.05 16.34
N ASN A 253 3.00 16.27 16.74
CA ASN A 253 2.53 17.31 15.81
C ASN A 253 3.61 17.75 14.79
N PRO A 254 4.87 18.05 15.17
CA PRO A 254 5.91 18.34 14.19
C PRO A 254 6.19 17.18 13.24
N MET A 255 6.09 15.93 13.72
CA MET A 255 6.27 14.75 12.87
C MET A 255 5.13 14.62 11.84
N MET A 256 3.87 14.79 12.25
CA MET A 256 2.74 14.81 11.31
C MET A 256 2.80 16.00 10.35
N ALA A 257 3.24 17.18 10.84
CA ALA A 257 3.45 18.35 10.01
C ALA A 257 4.54 18.13 8.95
N SER A 258 5.56 17.29 9.21
CA SER A 258 6.55 16.89 8.19
C SER A 258 5.95 16.04 7.06
N PHE A 259 4.76 15.47 7.26
CA PHE A 259 3.96 14.83 6.21
C PHE A 259 2.90 15.77 5.60
N GLY A 260 2.89 17.05 5.98
CA GLY A 260 1.87 18.02 5.55
C GLY A 260 0.51 17.82 6.23
N VAL A 261 0.44 17.09 7.34
CA VAL A 261 -0.82 16.73 8.01
C VAL A 261 -0.95 17.48 9.35
N PRO A 262 -1.91 18.42 9.50
CA PRO A 262 -2.21 19.03 10.78
C PRO A 262 -2.77 18.00 11.77
N LEU A 263 -2.35 18.10 13.04
CA LEU A 263 -2.79 17.23 14.13
C LEU A 263 -3.63 18.00 15.16
N PHE A 264 -4.90 17.63 15.27
CA PHE A 264 -5.76 18.11 16.36
C PHE A 264 -5.31 17.57 17.72
N ASN A 265 -5.16 18.46 18.70
CA ASN A 265 -4.84 18.09 20.08
C ASN A 265 -6.12 17.83 20.90
N GLY A 266 -6.52 16.57 20.99
CA GLY A 266 -7.57 16.12 21.89
C GLY A 266 -7.05 15.60 23.23
N GLY A 267 -5.77 15.77 23.56
CA GLY A 267 -5.17 15.29 24.81
C GLY A 267 -5.50 16.18 26.02
N LYS A 268 -5.85 15.58 27.16
CA LYS A 268 -6.10 16.32 28.42
C LYS A 268 -5.66 15.54 29.65
N SER A 269 -4.72 16.10 30.41
CA SER A 269 -4.26 15.57 31.70
C SER A 269 -5.40 15.40 32.69
N ASN A 270 -5.24 14.40 33.55
CA ASN A 270 -6.20 13.99 34.56
C ASN A 270 -7.55 13.51 34.04
N GLU A 271 -7.90 13.56 32.75
CA GLU A 271 -9.18 13.01 32.28
C GLU A 271 -9.23 11.47 32.39
N LEU A 272 -10.43 10.95 32.68
CA LEU A 272 -10.74 9.54 32.50
C LEU A 272 -10.98 9.24 31.01
N GLY A 273 -10.93 7.96 30.63
CA GLY A 273 -11.30 7.49 29.30
C GLY A 273 -12.70 7.94 28.92
N TRP A 274 -13.64 7.90 29.87
CA TRP A 274 -15.00 8.43 29.69
C TRP A 274 -15.04 9.82 29.10
N ASN A 275 -14.23 10.75 29.62
CA ASN A 275 -14.20 12.14 29.16
C ASN A 275 -13.56 12.24 27.77
N SER A 276 -12.41 11.60 27.56
CA SER A 276 -11.72 11.67 26.26
C SER A 276 -12.55 11.05 25.14
N PHE A 277 -13.22 9.93 25.39
CA PHE A 277 -14.07 9.24 24.40
C PHE A 277 -15.44 9.90 24.22
N ALA A 278 -15.95 10.63 25.22
CA ALA A 278 -17.09 11.52 25.05
C ALA A 278 -16.76 12.70 24.13
N ARG A 279 -15.57 13.29 24.25
CA ARG A 279 -15.11 14.37 23.35
C ARG A 279 -14.85 13.87 21.93
N LEU A 280 -14.36 12.64 21.78
CA LEU A 280 -14.30 11.95 20.48
C LEU A 280 -15.70 11.66 19.92
N GLY A 281 -16.69 11.41 20.78
CA GLY A 281 -18.07 11.09 20.39
C GLY A 281 -18.37 9.60 20.33
N SER A 282 -17.37 8.73 20.49
CA SER A 282 -17.56 7.28 20.48
C SER A 282 -18.33 6.77 21.69
N ARG A 283 -18.17 7.43 22.84
CA ARG A 283 -19.00 7.25 24.04
C ARG A 283 -20.06 8.35 24.07
N VAL A 284 -21.24 8.05 23.55
CA VAL A 284 -22.33 9.02 23.43
C VAL A 284 -22.72 9.54 24.83
N THR A 285 -22.41 10.82 25.08
CA THR A 285 -22.86 11.51 26.30
C THR A 285 -24.30 11.91 26.12
N ARG A 286 -25.17 11.47 27.02
CA ARG A 286 -26.60 11.79 27.01
C ARG A 286 -26.88 12.78 28.14
N LEU A 287 -27.60 13.85 27.82
CA LEU A 287 -27.90 14.92 28.75
C LEU A 287 -29.40 14.99 29.04
N THR A 288 -29.73 15.30 30.30
CA THR A 288 -31.10 15.55 30.75
C THR A 288 -31.19 16.96 31.32
N PHE A 289 -32.02 17.79 30.70
CA PHE A 289 -32.23 19.18 31.07
C PHE A 289 -33.35 19.30 32.11
N PRO A 290 -33.29 20.26 33.05
CA PRO A 290 -34.41 20.57 33.93
C PRO A 290 -35.67 20.87 33.11
N GLY A 291 -36.75 20.16 33.40
CA GLY A 291 -38.01 20.29 32.65
C GLY A 291 -37.91 19.90 31.17
N ASN A 292 -36.91 19.11 30.77
CA ASN A 292 -36.70 18.66 29.38
C ASN A 292 -36.69 19.84 28.39
N THR A 293 -36.08 20.96 28.80
CA THR A 293 -36.06 22.20 28.02
C THR A 293 -34.69 22.86 28.10
N ILE A 294 -34.09 23.14 26.95
CA ILE A 294 -32.91 23.99 26.83
C ILE A 294 -33.39 25.45 26.97
N PRO A 295 -32.85 26.24 27.90
CA PRO A 295 -33.28 27.62 28.08
C PRO A 295 -32.97 28.47 26.85
N ALA A 296 -33.68 29.59 26.74
CA ALA A 296 -33.51 30.58 25.68
C ALA A 296 -32.06 31.09 25.56
N SER A 297 -31.34 31.18 26.68
CA SER A 297 -29.96 31.64 26.74
C SER A 297 -29.25 31.16 28.00
N GLY A 298 -27.92 31.26 28.01
CA GLY A 298 -27.11 31.09 29.22
C GLY A 298 -26.76 29.64 29.54
N ALA A 299 -26.35 29.44 30.79
CA ALA A 299 -25.89 28.17 31.34
C ALA A 299 -27.00 27.49 32.15
N VAL A 300 -27.04 26.15 32.08
CA VAL A 300 -27.96 25.32 32.85
C VAL A 300 -27.26 24.05 33.32
N VAL A 301 -27.49 23.67 34.57
CA VAL A 301 -27.01 22.41 35.13
C VAL A 301 -27.82 21.28 34.52
N VAL A 302 -27.14 20.22 34.07
CA VAL A 302 -27.75 19.08 33.38
C VAL A 302 -27.34 17.76 34.02
N GLY A 303 -28.24 16.77 34.00
CA GLY A 303 -27.88 15.38 34.25
C GLY A 303 -27.08 14.82 33.08
N SER A 304 -26.19 13.87 33.34
CA SER A 304 -25.32 13.27 32.32
C SER A 304 -25.09 11.78 32.60
N THR A 305 -24.97 10.97 31.54
CA THR A 305 -24.54 9.56 31.63
C THR A 305 -23.04 9.40 31.81
N MET A 306 -22.26 10.46 31.58
CA MET A 306 -20.83 10.50 31.82
C MET A 306 -20.56 10.92 33.28
N PRO A 307 -19.57 10.34 33.99
CA PRO A 307 -19.21 10.79 35.33
C PRO A 307 -18.61 12.22 35.34
N PRO A 308 -19.01 13.09 36.28
CA PRO A 308 -18.50 14.47 36.37
C PRO A 308 -17.03 14.50 36.79
N ARG A 309 -16.31 15.52 36.31
CA ARG A 309 -14.89 15.71 36.62
C ARG A 309 -14.44 17.16 36.44
N ALA A 310 -13.84 17.73 37.48
CA ALA A 310 -13.37 19.12 37.47
C ALA A 310 -12.27 19.38 36.42
N ASP A 311 -11.44 18.38 36.14
CA ASP A 311 -10.37 18.49 35.16
C ASP A 311 -10.82 18.24 33.71
N MET A 312 -12.11 17.95 33.48
CA MET A 312 -12.61 17.75 32.13
C MET A 312 -12.41 19.00 31.28
N LEU A 313 -11.85 18.83 30.10
CA LEU A 313 -11.79 19.91 29.12
C LEU A 313 -13.21 20.20 28.63
N ALA A 314 -13.71 21.41 28.88
CA ALA A 314 -14.98 21.85 28.33
C ALA A 314 -14.94 21.79 26.80
N PHE A 315 -16.02 21.32 26.18
CA PHE A 315 -16.04 21.07 24.74
C PHE A 315 -17.37 21.47 24.11
N ALA A 316 -17.26 21.99 22.87
CA ALA A 316 -18.39 22.41 22.07
C ALA A 316 -19.09 21.21 21.43
N GLY A 317 -20.41 21.32 21.28
CA GLY A 317 -21.25 20.31 20.67
C GLY A 317 -22.65 20.83 20.37
N THR A 318 -23.49 19.93 19.89
CA THR A 318 -24.90 20.20 19.58
C THR A 318 -25.78 19.21 20.31
N ILE A 319 -26.91 19.68 20.84
CA ILE A 319 -27.96 18.83 21.40
C ILE A 319 -29.33 19.36 20.97
N GLY A 320 -30.18 18.49 20.41
CA GLY A 320 -31.49 18.90 19.89
C GLY A 320 -31.42 20.05 18.87
N GLY A 321 -30.34 20.12 18.08
CA GLY A 321 -30.08 21.21 17.14
C GLY A 321 -29.53 22.51 17.77
N VAL A 322 -29.39 22.59 19.09
CA VAL A 322 -28.85 23.75 19.80
C VAL A 322 -27.35 23.58 20.05
N GLN A 323 -26.56 24.55 19.57
CA GLN A 323 -25.13 24.60 19.83
C GLN A 323 -24.81 25.13 21.24
N GLY A 324 -23.84 24.52 21.88
CA GLY A 324 -23.35 24.96 23.19
C GLY A 324 -22.05 24.30 23.59
N THR A 325 -21.59 24.63 24.79
CA THR A 325 -20.40 24.04 25.42
C THR A 325 -20.83 23.25 26.63
N LEU A 326 -20.37 22.00 26.74
CA LEU A 326 -20.49 21.18 27.93
C LEU A 326 -19.24 21.35 28.78
N SER A 327 -19.40 21.76 30.04
CA SER A 327 -18.36 21.83 31.05
C SER A 327 -18.74 20.99 32.27
N SER A 328 -17.78 20.71 33.14
CA SER A 328 -18.01 19.91 34.35
C SER A 328 -17.23 20.45 35.53
N THR A 329 -17.84 20.36 36.71
CA THR A 329 -17.16 20.47 38.00
C THR A 329 -16.86 19.06 38.52
N ALA A 330 -16.42 18.93 39.78
CA ALA A 330 -16.25 17.61 40.39
C ALA A 330 -17.57 16.83 40.57
N SER A 331 -18.72 17.52 40.56
CA SER A 331 -20.02 16.92 40.91
C SER A 331 -21.11 17.11 39.85
N GLU A 332 -20.96 18.07 38.93
CA GLU A 332 -22.05 18.47 38.04
C GLU A 332 -21.57 18.75 36.62
N PHE A 333 -22.52 18.71 35.68
CA PHE A 333 -22.33 19.19 34.31
C PHE A 333 -23.13 20.46 34.08
N THR A 334 -22.56 21.36 33.29
CA THR A 334 -23.23 22.58 32.84
C THR A 334 -23.20 22.64 31.32
N PHE A 335 -24.37 22.77 30.71
CA PHE A 335 -24.48 23.12 29.30
C PHE A 335 -24.67 24.64 29.19
N THR A 336 -23.80 25.30 28.43
CA THR A 336 -23.91 26.73 28.13
C THR A 336 -24.23 26.91 26.66
N ARG A 337 -25.39 27.49 26.37
CA ARG A 337 -25.84 27.77 25.01
C ARG A 337 -24.93 28.81 24.35
N SER A 338 -24.49 28.58 23.11
CA SER A 338 -23.57 29.47 22.40
C SER A 338 -24.20 30.78 21.94
N ALA A 339 -25.51 30.79 21.65
CA ALA A 339 -26.24 31.98 21.24
C ALA A 339 -27.69 31.95 21.76
N ALA A 340 -28.20 33.11 22.18
CA ALA A 340 -29.58 33.26 22.63
C ALA A 340 -30.57 32.95 21.50
N GLY A 341 -31.75 32.42 21.85
CA GLY A 341 -32.83 32.10 20.94
C GLY A 341 -34.07 31.63 21.68
N ALA A 342 -34.98 30.95 20.99
CA ALA A 342 -36.14 30.33 21.65
C ALA A 342 -35.69 29.18 22.57
N ALA A 343 -36.44 28.98 23.66
CA ALA A 343 -36.32 27.77 24.46
C ALA A 343 -36.67 26.55 23.59
N VAL A 344 -35.95 25.44 23.75
CA VAL A 344 -36.10 24.25 22.91
C VAL A 344 -36.44 23.06 23.79
N ALA A 345 -37.61 22.46 23.55
CA ALA A 345 -37.99 21.21 24.18
C ALA A 345 -37.06 20.09 23.69
N VAL A 346 -36.47 19.35 24.63
CA VAL A 346 -35.52 18.27 24.36
C VAL A 346 -35.82 17.11 25.31
N PRO A 347 -36.10 15.89 24.82
CA PRO A 347 -36.34 14.74 25.69
C PRO A 347 -35.19 14.49 26.67
N ALA A 348 -35.48 13.84 27.78
CA ALA A 348 -34.44 13.32 28.67
C ALA A 348 -33.49 12.38 27.90
N ASP A 349 -32.24 12.30 28.34
CA ASP A 349 -31.18 11.47 27.78
C ASP A 349 -30.89 11.71 26.28
N THR A 350 -31.07 12.96 25.84
CA THR A 350 -30.76 13.33 24.45
C THR A 350 -29.24 13.33 24.21
N PRO A 351 -28.76 12.71 23.10
CA PRO A 351 -27.34 12.71 22.74
C PRO A 351 -26.76 14.11 22.55
N PHE A 352 -25.65 14.38 23.22
CA PHE A 352 -24.77 15.51 22.93
C PHE A 352 -23.72 15.09 21.89
N VAL A 353 -23.69 15.81 20.77
CA VAL A 353 -22.81 15.50 19.63
C VAL A 353 -21.61 16.45 19.64
N PRO A 354 -20.37 15.98 19.92
CA PRO A 354 -19.19 16.84 20.01
C PRO A 354 -18.74 17.35 18.64
N VAL A 355 -18.43 18.64 18.54
CA VAL A 355 -17.96 19.26 17.27
C VAL A 355 -16.65 18.64 16.80
N GLN A 356 -15.67 18.51 17.70
CA GLN A 356 -14.32 18.06 17.31
C GLN A 356 -14.27 16.56 17.00
N GLY A 357 -15.06 15.76 17.72
CA GLY A 357 -15.25 14.35 17.41
C GLY A 357 -15.83 14.13 16.02
N GLU A 358 -16.93 14.82 15.71
CA GLU A 358 -17.56 14.76 14.39
C GLU A 358 -16.65 15.26 13.26
N ALA A 359 -15.87 16.31 13.49
CA ALA A 359 -14.96 16.87 12.48
C ALA A 359 -13.76 15.97 12.14
N HIS A 360 -13.43 14.98 12.99
CA HIS A 360 -12.26 14.12 12.83
C HIS A 360 -12.58 12.62 12.78
N LYS A 361 -13.86 12.22 12.82
CA LYS A 361 -14.27 10.81 12.76
C LYS A 361 -13.92 10.09 11.45
N ASN A 362 -13.43 10.81 10.44
CA ASN A 362 -12.90 10.27 9.18
C ASN A 362 -11.40 10.46 8.99
N ALA A 363 -10.69 11.05 9.96
CA ALA A 363 -9.28 11.40 9.89
C ALA A 363 -8.36 10.27 10.41
N ILE A 364 -7.04 10.43 10.21
CA ILE A 364 -6.05 9.58 10.88
C ILE A 364 -6.19 9.78 12.39
N THR A 365 -6.34 8.69 13.15
CA THR A 365 -6.63 8.77 14.58
C THR A 365 -5.51 8.14 15.40
N PHE A 366 -5.00 8.87 16.40
CA PHE A 366 -4.12 8.35 17.42
C PHE A 366 -4.87 8.29 18.75
N ILE A 367 -4.84 7.15 19.43
CA ILE A 367 -5.36 7.01 20.78
C ILE A 367 -4.18 6.71 21.70
N TRP A 368 -3.86 7.62 22.61
CA TRP A 368 -2.67 7.51 23.46
C TRP A 368 -2.94 7.92 24.90
N GLY A 369 -2.81 6.98 25.84
CA GLY A 369 -3.01 7.27 27.26
C GLY A 369 -4.48 7.39 27.66
N ALA A 370 -5.43 7.27 26.73
CA ALA A 370 -6.86 7.26 27.04
C ALA A 370 -7.18 6.09 27.98
N GLY A 371 -7.92 6.32 29.07
CA GLY A 371 -8.27 5.26 30.02
C GLY A 371 -7.20 4.93 31.08
N LYS A 372 -5.95 5.41 30.97
CA LYS A 372 -4.90 5.10 31.96
C LYS A 372 -5.30 5.51 33.38
N ASN A 373 -5.92 6.68 33.52
CA ASN A 373 -6.36 7.20 34.82
C ASN A 373 -7.50 6.37 35.44
N ASP A 374 -8.29 5.68 34.63
CA ASP A 374 -9.31 4.72 35.07
C ASP A 374 -8.64 3.48 35.68
N LEU A 375 -7.53 3.02 35.08
CA LEU A 375 -6.76 1.85 35.52
C LEU A 375 -5.89 2.13 36.74
N THR A 376 -5.30 3.32 36.86
CA THR A 376 -4.45 3.69 38.00
C THR A 376 -5.27 4.21 39.18
N GLY A 377 -6.48 4.71 38.93
CA GLY A 377 -7.43 5.09 39.96
C GLY A 377 -8.37 3.95 40.39
N ALA A 378 -9.31 4.30 41.27
CA ALA A 378 -10.39 3.41 41.71
C ALA A 378 -11.65 3.47 40.79
N ALA A 379 -11.54 4.09 39.61
CA ALA A 379 -12.69 4.50 38.81
C ALA A 379 -13.08 3.54 37.66
N GLY A 380 -12.21 2.62 37.23
CA GLY A 380 -12.55 1.72 36.11
C GLY A 380 -11.88 0.35 36.13
N SER A 381 -12.56 -0.62 35.51
CA SER A 381 -11.99 -1.91 35.15
C SER A 381 -11.24 -1.83 33.82
N ASP A 382 -10.26 -2.71 33.64
CA ASP A 382 -9.64 -3.05 32.35
C ASP A 382 -10.70 -3.35 31.29
N ALA A 383 -11.73 -4.14 31.60
CA ALA A 383 -12.84 -4.44 30.69
C ALA A 383 -13.56 -3.17 30.20
N THR A 384 -13.75 -2.17 31.07
CA THR A 384 -14.37 -0.89 30.68
C THR A 384 -13.48 -0.11 29.73
N VAL A 385 -12.17 -0.06 30.01
CA VAL A 385 -11.19 0.64 29.15
C VAL A 385 -11.05 -0.03 27.78
N ILE A 386 -11.06 -1.37 27.75
CA ILE A 386 -11.09 -2.17 26.52
C ILE A 386 -12.32 -1.80 25.67
N ALA A 387 -13.53 -1.86 26.26
CA ALA A 387 -14.76 -1.54 25.55
C ALA A 387 -14.74 -0.11 24.98
N MET A 388 -14.24 0.85 25.76
CA MET A 388 -14.12 2.24 25.31
C MET A 388 -13.20 2.41 24.09
N HIS A 389 -12.08 1.68 24.01
CA HIS A 389 -11.20 1.73 22.83
C HIS A 389 -11.85 1.05 21.62
N ASP A 390 -12.52 -0.07 21.82
CA ASP A 390 -13.20 -0.80 20.75
C ASP A 390 -14.34 0.02 20.15
N GLU A 391 -15.10 0.73 20.98
CA GLU A 391 -16.11 1.69 20.56
C GLU A 391 -15.48 2.90 19.84
N ALA A 392 -14.34 3.39 20.30
CA ALA A 392 -13.61 4.49 19.64
C ALA A 392 -13.21 4.14 18.21
N VAL A 393 -12.68 2.93 17.98
CA VAL A 393 -12.35 2.47 16.64
C VAL A 393 -13.60 2.22 15.80
N ALA A 394 -14.67 1.66 16.39
CA ALA A 394 -15.93 1.42 15.70
C ALA A 394 -16.65 2.71 15.28
N TYR A 395 -16.51 3.78 16.06
CA TYR A 395 -17.08 5.11 15.77
C TYR A 395 -16.46 5.78 14.55
N LEU A 396 -15.21 5.45 14.21
CA LEU A 396 -14.56 5.98 13.01
C LEU A 396 -15.32 5.53 11.75
N THR A 397 -15.67 6.51 10.93
CA THR A 397 -16.54 6.33 9.75
C THR A 397 -15.89 5.66 8.53
N PRO A 398 -14.57 5.76 8.27
CA PRO A 398 -13.97 5.11 7.13
C PRO A 398 -14.09 3.58 7.21
N LEU A 399 -14.31 2.95 6.06
CA LEU A 399 -14.20 1.50 5.96
C LEU A 399 -12.75 1.07 6.17
N THR A 400 -11.81 1.70 5.47
CA THR A 400 -10.36 1.51 5.67
C THR A 400 -9.86 2.47 6.74
N LYS A 401 -9.92 2.06 8.00
CA LYS A 401 -9.51 2.90 9.14
C LYS A 401 -8.00 3.06 9.22
N ARG A 402 -7.53 4.27 9.50
CA ARG A 402 -6.15 4.60 9.84
C ARG A 402 -6.09 5.05 11.28
N VAL A 403 -5.98 4.07 12.18
CA VAL A 403 -5.90 4.30 13.63
C VAL A 403 -4.62 3.71 14.18
N ILE A 404 -3.95 4.42 15.08
CA ILE A 404 -2.85 3.91 15.88
C ILE A 404 -3.28 3.93 17.35
N ILE A 405 -3.24 2.75 17.97
CA ILE A 405 -3.44 2.57 19.40
C ILE A 405 -2.07 2.53 20.07
N ILE A 406 -1.77 3.53 20.89
CA ILE A 406 -0.52 3.59 21.64
C ILE A 406 -0.80 3.07 23.05
N GLY A 407 -0.19 1.93 23.37
CA GLY A 407 -0.39 1.21 24.61
C GLY A 407 -0.02 2.01 25.86
N GLN A 408 -0.46 1.48 27.00
CA GLN A 408 -0.22 2.05 28.31
C GLN A 408 1.11 1.54 28.88
N PHE A 409 1.67 2.25 29.85
CA PHE A 409 2.85 1.81 30.60
C PHE A 409 2.57 1.85 32.10
N VAL A 410 3.26 0.98 32.84
CA VAL A 410 3.17 0.93 34.29
C VAL A 410 4.05 2.02 34.90
N ASN A 411 3.49 2.75 35.87
CA ASN A 411 4.18 3.85 36.54
C ASN A 411 5.42 3.37 37.30
N THR A 412 6.40 4.24 37.44
CA THR A 412 7.61 4.02 38.25
C THR A 412 7.23 3.71 39.69
N LEU A 413 8.00 2.83 40.35
CA LEU A 413 7.80 2.37 41.73
C LEU A 413 6.52 1.53 41.94
N THR A 414 5.82 1.12 40.88
CA THR A 414 4.73 0.14 41.03
C THR A 414 5.30 -1.20 41.51
N PRO A 415 4.77 -1.80 42.59
CA PRO A 415 5.26 -3.09 43.09
C PRO A 415 5.20 -4.20 42.03
N ALA A 416 5.98 -5.26 42.24
CA ALA A 416 6.01 -6.43 41.35
C ALA A 416 4.60 -7.05 41.21
N VAL A 417 3.90 -7.23 42.32
CA VAL A 417 2.50 -7.67 42.38
C VAL A 417 1.60 -6.45 42.57
N SER A 418 0.77 -6.14 41.58
CA SER A 418 -0.12 -4.97 41.61
C SER A 418 -1.31 -5.15 40.69
N ALA A 419 -2.53 -4.97 41.22
CA ALA A 419 -3.75 -5.00 40.41
C ALA A 419 -3.79 -3.90 39.33
N VAL A 420 -3.05 -2.80 39.50
CA VAL A 420 -2.90 -1.76 38.46
C VAL A 420 -2.05 -2.29 37.29
N ARG A 421 -0.97 -3.02 37.60
CA ARG A 421 -0.13 -3.68 36.58
C ARG A 421 -0.95 -4.68 35.79
N ASP A 422 -1.68 -5.55 36.49
CA ASP A 422 -2.48 -6.60 35.85
C ASP A 422 -3.52 -5.99 34.90
N ARG A 423 -4.22 -4.93 35.33
CA ARG A 423 -5.17 -4.20 34.49
C ARG A 423 -4.52 -3.52 33.28
N ILE A 424 -3.35 -2.89 33.44
CA ILE A 424 -2.62 -2.28 32.32
C ILE A 424 -2.19 -3.33 31.31
N ASN A 425 -1.65 -4.46 31.79
CA ASN A 425 -1.23 -5.57 30.94
C ASN A 425 -2.43 -6.17 30.19
N ALA A 426 -3.56 -6.41 30.86
CA ALA A 426 -4.77 -6.92 30.23
C ALA A 426 -5.28 -6.02 29.09
N VAL A 427 -5.28 -4.69 29.30
CA VAL A 427 -5.65 -3.73 28.25
C VAL A 427 -4.67 -3.78 27.08
N ASN A 428 -3.36 -3.75 27.34
CA ASN A 428 -2.34 -3.82 26.29
C ASN A 428 -2.39 -5.13 25.52
N ASP A 429 -2.64 -6.26 26.19
CA ASP A 429 -2.73 -7.58 25.57
C ASP A 429 -3.95 -7.69 24.66
N HIS A 430 -5.12 -7.20 25.10
CA HIS A 430 -6.30 -7.10 24.25
C HIS A 430 -6.02 -6.21 23.03
N GLN A 431 -5.44 -5.03 23.25
CA GLN A 431 -5.17 -4.08 22.15
C GLN A 431 -4.17 -4.65 21.15
N ARG A 432 -3.10 -5.32 21.62
CA ARG A 432 -2.12 -5.99 20.77
C ARG A 432 -2.77 -7.10 19.95
N ALA A 433 -3.56 -7.96 20.58
CA ALA A 433 -4.24 -9.07 19.93
C ALA A 433 -5.26 -8.58 18.88
N ARG A 434 -6.03 -7.54 19.21
CA ARG A 434 -7.10 -7.02 18.37
C ARG A 434 -6.61 -6.16 17.21
N TYR A 435 -5.64 -5.27 17.47
CA TYR A 435 -5.25 -4.23 16.51
C TYR A 435 -3.95 -4.58 15.76
N GLY A 436 -3.19 -5.58 16.22
CA GLY A 436 -2.01 -6.07 15.52
C GLY A 436 -1.02 -4.96 15.18
N GLN A 437 -0.76 -4.74 13.89
CA GLN A 437 0.17 -3.70 13.43
C GLN A 437 -0.32 -2.26 13.69
N LEU A 438 -1.59 -2.05 14.03
CA LEU A 438 -2.13 -0.76 14.43
C LEU A 438 -1.91 -0.47 15.93
N PHE A 439 -1.46 -1.46 16.69
CA PHE A 439 -1.01 -1.27 18.08
C PHE A 439 0.50 -1.00 18.14
N ILE A 440 0.88 -0.02 18.97
CA ILE A 440 2.25 0.27 19.35
C ILE A 440 2.39 0.04 20.84
N ASP A 441 3.25 -0.90 21.21
CA ASP A 441 3.53 -1.24 22.59
C ASP A 441 4.48 -0.23 23.25
N TYR A 442 3.90 0.87 23.73
CA TYR A 442 4.68 1.93 24.35
C TYR A 442 5.32 1.51 25.67
N GLY A 443 4.63 0.66 26.44
CA GLY A 443 5.17 0.09 27.67
C GLY A 443 6.41 -0.75 27.42
N ALA A 444 6.35 -1.70 26.48
CA ALA A 444 7.50 -2.53 26.13
C ALA A 444 8.65 -1.72 25.51
N TYR A 445 8.35 -0.65 24.78
CA TYR A 445 9.40 0.25 24.28
C TYR A 445 10.17 0.91 25.44
N LEU A 446 9.46 1.48 26.41
CA LEU A 446 10.06 2.19 27.54
C LEU A 446 10.84 1.26 28.48
N THR A 447 10.43 0.00 28.59
CA THR A 447 11.09 -1.01 29.43
C THR A 447 12.16 -1.82 28.69
N GLY A 448 12.24 -1.68 27.36
CA GLY A 448 13.21 -2.38 26.52
C GLY A 448 14.57 -1.68 26.45
N ALA A 449 15.62 -2.44 26.10
CA ALA A 449 16.98 -1.91 26.03
C ALA A 449 17.17 -0.86 24.91
N ALA A 450 16.39 -0.92 23.83
CA ALA A 450 16.52 -0.01 22.68
C ALA A 450 16.29 1.46 23.04
N VAL A 451 15.49 1.75 24.07
CA VAL A 451 15.18 3.13 24.49
C VAL A 451 16.44 3.91 24.87
N TRP A 452 17.44 3.25 25.47
CA TRP A 452 18.69 3.89 25.88
C TRP A 452 19.51 4.35 24.68
N GLY A 453 19.61 3.50 23.65
CA GLY A 453 20.25 3.86 22.39
C GLY A 453 19.53 4.98 21.65
N HIS A 454 18.19 4.96 21.61
CA HIS A 454 17.41 5.99 20.93
C HIS A 454 17.39 7.33 21.66
N THR A 455 17.48 7.32 22.99
CA THR A 455 17.52 8.55 23.81
C THR A 455 18.92 9.11 23.99
N GLY A 456 19.95 8.28 23.79
CA GLY A 456 21.34 8.62 24.10
C GLY A 456 21.63 8.68 25.60
N LEU A 457 20.71 8.23 26.44
CA LEU A 457 20.87 8.20 27.89
C LEU A 457 21.55 6.89 28.31
N THR A 458 22.45 6.96 29.29
CA THR A 458 23.01 5.78 29.95
C THR A 458 22.09 5.35 31.10
N PRO A 459 21.61 4.10 31.13
CA PRO A 459 20.76 3.63 32.22
C PRO A 459 21.52 3.62 33.55
N THR A 460 20.86 4.05 34.62
CA THR A 460 21.33 3.85 35.99
C THR A 460 20.94 2.46 36.51
N ALA A 461 21.50 2.05 37.65
CA ALA A 461 21.08 0.81 38.32
C ALA A 461 19.57 0.81 38.63
N THR A 462 19.04 1.95 39.12
CA THR A 462 17.61 2.09 39.42
C THR A 462 16.74 2.02 38.17
N ASP A 463 17.21 2.53 37.03
CA ASP A 463 16.51 2.35 35.76
C ASP A 463 16.36 0.87 35.40
N LEU A 464 17.46 0.12 35.50
CA LEU A 464 17.48 -1.31 35.20
C LEU A 464 16.58 -2.12 36.16
N GLU A 465 16.56 -1.76 37.44
CA GLU A 465 15.66 -2.36 38.43
C GLU A 465 14.18 -2.10 38.08
N GLN A 466 13.84 -0.86 37.69
CA GLN A 466 12.48 -0.54 37.26
C GLN A 466 12.11 -1.22 35.94
N GLN A 467 13.04 -1.30 34.97
CA GLN A 467 12.82 -2.05 33.72
C GLN A 467 12.58 -3.53 33.99
N ALA A 468 13.32 -4.15 34.92
CA ALA A 468 13.14 -5.54 35.30
C ALA A 468 11.75 -5.82 35.90
N LEU A 469 11.15 -4.83 36.55
CA LEU A 469 9.77 -4.88 37.02
C LEU A 469 8.74 -4.54 35.94
N GLY A 470 9.16 -4.10 34.75
CA GLY A 470 8.27 -3.61 33.70
C GLY A 470 7.66 -2.23 33.99
N ASN A 471 8.33 -1.41 34.80
CA ASN A 471 7.93 -0.05 35.12
C ASN A 471 8.65 0.99 34.25
N LEU A 472 8.06 2.19 34.13
CA LEU A 472 8.74 3.35 33.59
C LEU A 472 10.06 3.60 34.34
N PRO A 473 11.21 3.65 33.65
CA PRO A 473 12.51 3.97 34.26
C PRO A 473 12.60 5.46 34.69
N PRO A 474 13.17 5.77 35.87
CA PRO A 474 13.28 7.15 36.36
C PRO A 474 14.00 8.12 35.41
N SER A 475 15.04 7.69 34.71
CA SER A 475 15.77 8.57 33.77
C SER A 475 14.94 8.97 32.53
N LEU A 476 13.82 8.27 32.28
CA LEU A 476 12.90 8.58 31.19
C LEU A 476 11.70 9.43 31.64
N GLN A 477 11.62 9.77 32.92
CA GLN A 477 10.42 10.36 33.52
C GLN A 477 10.54 11.87 33.77
N ILE A 478 9.40 12.58 33.78
CA ILE A 478 9.27 13.92 34.39
C ILE A 478 8.89 13.74 35.86
N ASP A 479 7.95 12.83 36.10
CA ASP A 479 7.50 12.34 37.39
C ASP A 479 7.13 10.85 37.25
N ASN A 480 6.69 10.20 38.33
CA ASN A 480 6.42 8.76 38.35
C ASN A 480 5.34 8.28 37.35
N GLY A 481 4.57 9.19 36.73
CA GLY A 481 3.49 8.88 35.81
C GLY A 481 3.67 9.41 34.38
N HIS A 482 4.66 10.27 34.13
CA HIS A 482 4.84 10.99 32.86
C HIS A 482 6.25 10.85 32.29
N VAL A 483 6.31 10.69 30.97
CA VAL A 483 7.56 10.51 30.21
C VAL A 483 8.14 11.86 29.81
N ASN A 484 9.46 12.02 29.89
CA ASN A 484 10.17 13.26 29.55
C ASN A 484 10.27 13.51 28.04
N GLY A 485 10.76 14.70 27.69
CA GLY A 485 10.82 15.12 26.29
C GLY A 485 11.81 14.32 25.45
N THR A 486 12.95 13.91 26.02
CA THR A 486 13.95 13.09 25.34
C THR A 486 13.36 11.74 24.94
N ALA A 487 12.71 11.06 25.88
CA ALA A 487 12.07 9.77 25.64
C ALA A 487 10.89 9.86 24.67
N ASN A 488 10.06 10.91 24.76
CA ASN A 488 8.98 11.13 23.79
C ASN A 488 9.51 11.42 22.38
N THR A 489 10.54 12.26 22.25
CA THR A 489 11.19 12.53 20.95
C THR A 489 11.72 11.24 20.35
N ALA A 490 12.44 10.44 21.15
CA ALA A 490 12.97 9.15 20.72
C ALA A 490 11.85 8.18 20.28
N PHE A 491 10.76 8.09 21.06
CA PHE A 491 9.61 7.25 20.73
C PHE A 491 8.97 7.64 19.39
N ILE A 492 8.69 8.94 19.19
CA ILE A 492 8.07 9.40 17.95
C ILE A 492 8.99 9.14 16.75
N LYS A 493 10.29 9.47 16.88
CA LYS A 493 11.27 9.35 15.80
C LYS A 493 11.57 7.90 15.42
N HIS A 494 11.75 7.03 16.40
CA HIS A 494 12.26 5.67 16.18
C HIS A 494 11.17 4.60 16.17
N ILE A 495 9.96 4.89 16.66
CA ILE A 495 8.87 3.91 16.73
C ILE A 495 7.66 4.36 15.91
N VAL A 496 7.09 5.53 16.22
CA VAL A 496 5.83 5.95 15.58
C VAL A 496 6.03 6.28 14.11
N ARG A 497 7.01 7.12 13.76
CA ARG A 497 7.27 7.50 12.36
C ARG A 497 7.58 6.27 11.49
N PRO A 498 8.51 5.37 11.84
CA PRO A 498 8.75 4.15 11.08
C PRO A 498 7.51 3.25 10.97
N ARG A 499 6.66 3.18 12.00
CA ARG A 499 5.40 2.43 11.93
C ARG A 499 4.47 3.00 10.85
N LEU A 500 4.30 4.32 10.79
CA LEU A 500 3.45 4.95 9.78
C LEU A 500 3.96 4.73 8.36
N LEU A 501 5.29 4.77 8.16
CA LEU A 501 5.95 4.49 6.88
C LEU A 501 5.79 3.01 6.49
N ALA A 502 6.02 2.09 7.42
CA ALA A 502 5.89 0.64 7.19
C ALA A 502 4.45 0.22 6.86
N LEU A 503 3.45 0.92 7.43
CA LEU A 503 2.05 0.73 7.10
C LEU A 503 1.67 1.34 5.72
N GLY A 504 2.59 2.03 5.06
CA GLY A 504 2.39 2.67 3.75
C GLY A 504 1.47 3.89 3.81
N TRP A 505 1.31 4.52 4.98
CA TRP A 505 0.43 5.68 5.12
C TRP A 505 1.06 6.94 4.57
N PHE A 506 2.39 7.03 4.67
CA PHE A 506 3.20 8.12 4.17
C PHE A 506 4.46 7.55 3.49
N LYS A 507 5.13 8.39 2.70
CA LYS A 507 6.43 8.10 2.10
C LYS A 507 7.48 9.00 2.73
N GLU A 508 8.74 8.57 2.69
CA GLU A 508 9.85 9.48 3.00
C GLU A 508 9.86 10.59 1.94
N SER A 509 9.94 11.82 2.44
CA SER A 509 10.04 13.05 1.65
C SER A 509 11.46 13.30 1.19
#